data_AF-A0A8D1M289-F1
#
_entry.id   AF-A0A8D1M289-F1
#
_cell.length_a   1.000
_cell.length_b   1.000
_cell.length_c   1.000
_cell.angle_alpha   90.00
_cell.angle_beta   90.00
_cell.angle_gamma   90.00
#
_symmetry.space_group_name_H-M   'P 1'
#
loop_
_entity.id
_entity.type
_entity.pdbx_description
1 polymer ?
#
loop_
_entity_poly.entity_id
_entity_poly.type
_entity_poly.pdbx_seq_one_letter_code
_entity_poly.pdbx_strand_id
1 'polypeptide(L)'
;MACMSGRLAESPKTVWGVVKSILRKDGPLGFSHGLSSTLLQEVPGYFFFFGGYELSRSFFASGGSKDELGPVPLMLSGGIAGICLWLVVYPVDCVKSRIQVLSMFGKQAGFMGTLLSVVKNEGIAALCSGMKATLIRAFPANGSLFLAYEYSRKMMMSQFEA
;
A
#
# COMPACT_ATOMS: atom_id res chain seq x y z
N MET A 1 11.54 19.96 26.31
CA MET A 1 10.20 19.56 25.86
C MET A 1 9.52 20.81 25.29
N ALA A 2 9.78 21.16 24.03
CA ALA A 2 9.30 22.39 23.42
C ALA A 2 8.04 22.12 22.61
N CYS A 3 6.92 22.69 23.05
CA CYS A 3 5.64 22.68 22.34
C CYS A 3 5.77 23.53 21.07
N MET A 4 6.02 22.90 19.92
CA MET A 4 5.98 23.57 18.62
C MET A 4 4.51 23.83 18.25
N SER A 5 4.06 25.06 18.51
CA SER A 5 2.82 25.61 17.97
C SER A 5 2.93 25.66 16.44
N GLY A 6 2.48 24.59 15.79
CA GLY A 6 2.40 24.48 14.33
C GLY A 6 1.14 25.17 13.84
N ARG A 7 1.28 26.36 13.23
CA ARG A 7 0.23 26.91 12.37
C ARG A 7 0.01 25.93 11.22
N LEU A 8 -1.11 25.20 11.24
CA LEU A 8 -1.58 24.41 10.11
C LEU A 8 -1.82 25.38 8.95
N ALA A 9 -1.20 25.14 7.79
CA ALA A 9 -1.52 25.90 6.59
C ALA A 9 -3.04 25.79 6.32
N GLU A 10 -3.73 26.92 6.11
CA GLU A 10 -5.16 26.90 5.82
C GLU A 10 -5.42 26.07 4.56
N SER A 11 -5.93 24.85 4.77
CA SER A 11 -6.24 23.92 3.70
C SER A 11 -7.61 24.28 3.11
N PRO A 12 -7.78 24.32 1.78
CA PRO A 12 -9.07 24.61 1.17
C PRO A 12 -10.16 23.65 1.67
N LYS A 13 -11.30 24.19 2.11
CA LYS A 13 -12.39 23.40 2.72
C LYS A 13 -13.13 22.49 1.74
N THR A 14 -12.89 22.64 0.44
CA THR A 14 -13.57 21.90 -0.63
C THR A 14 -12.56 21.28 -1.59
N VAL A 15 -12.90 20.08 -2.08
CA VAL A 15 -12.13 19.36 -3.11
C VAL A 15 -11.87 20.24 -4.32
N TRP A 16 -12.88 21.02 -4.73
CA TRP A 16 -12.76 21.97 -5.83
C TRP A 16 -11.74 23.09 -5.56
N GLY A 17 -11.66 23.56 -4.31
CA GLY A 17 -10.65 24.53 -3.87
C GLY A 17 -9.22 23.96 -3.93
N VAL A 18 -9.05 22.68 -3.62
CA VAL A 18 -7.75 21.98 -3.73
C VAL A 18 -7.34 21.83 -5.19
N VAL A 19 -8.23 21.34 -6.06
CA VAL A 19 -7.99 21.19 -7.49
C VAL A 19 -7.61 22.53 -8.14
N LYS A 20 -8.38 23.59 -7.83
CA LYS A 20 -8.09 24.94 -8.35
C LYS A 20 -6.77 25.49 -7.83
N SER A 21 -6.38 25.16 -6.59
CA SER A 21 -5.10 25.59 -6.01
C SER A 21 -3.90 24.88 -6.66
N ILE A 22 -4.01 23.57 -6.90
CA ILE A 22 -2.98 22.78 -7.59
C ILE A 22 -2.80 23.29 -9.02
N LEU A 23 -3.90 23.45 -9.77
CA LEU A 23 -3.85 23.94 -11.15
C LEU A 23 -3.21 25.34 -11.26
N ARG A 24 -3.41 26.19 -10.24
CA ARG A 24 -2.88 27.57 -10.23
C ARG A 24 -1.43 27.67 -9.73
N LYS A 25 -0.96 26.73 -8.90
CA LYS A 25 0.41 26.70 -8.37
C LYS A 25 1.37 25.89 -9.23
N ASP A 26 0.98 24.66 -9.59
CA ASP A 26 1.85 23.67 -10.24
C ASP A 26 1.45 23.41 -11.71
N GLY A 27 0.36 24.03 -12.16
CA GLY A 27 -0.16 23.82 -13.52
C GLY A 27 -0.79 22.43 -13.72
N PRO A 28 -1.12 22.07 -14.97
CA PRO A 28 -1.73 20.78 -15.29
C PRO A 28 -0.79 19.58 -15.07
N LEU A 29 0.54 19.80 -15.09
CA LEU A 29 1.53 18.77 -14.83
C LEU A 29 1.71 18.48 -13.33
N GLY A 30 1.23 19.36 -12.44
CA GLY A 30 1.27 19.15 -11.00
C GLY A 30 0.59 17.86 -10.54
N PHE A 31 -0.47 17.42 -11.24
CA PHE A 31 -1.16 16.16 -10.94
C PHE A 31 -0.29 14.92 -11.17
N SER A 32 0.77 15.02 -11.99
CA SER A 32 1.65 13.88 -12.33
C SER A 32 2.93 13.84 -11.49
N HIS A 33 3.20 14.86 -10.67
CA HIS A 33 4.49 15.02 -9.98
C HIS A 33 4.79 13.91 -8.96
N GLY A 34 3.77 13.15 -8.53
CA GLY A 34 3.91 11.98 -7.64
C GLY A 34 3.88 10.62 -8.35
N LEU A 35 3.47 10.56 -9.62
CA LEU A 35 3.19 9.30 -10.30
C LEU A 35 4.44 8.43 -10.47
N SER A 36 5.57 9.03 -10.87
CA SER A 36 6.85 8.30 -11.02
C SER A 36 7.34 7.72 -9.70
N SER A 37 7.15 8.43 -8.59
CA SER A 37 7.53 7.95 -7.25
C SER A 37 6.63 6.81 -6.77
N THR A 38 5.36 6.79 -7.19
CA THR A 38 4.45 5.67 -6.92
C THR A 38 4.86 4.46 -7.76
N LEU A 39 5.02 4.62 -9.07
CA LEU A 39 5.41 3.52 -9.96
C LEU A 39 6.72 2.86 -9.55
N LEU A 40 7.72 3.66 -9.15
CA LEU A 40 9.02 3.14 -8.72
C LEU A 40 8.93 2.26 -7.46
N GLN A 41 7.97 2.52 -6.57
CA GLN A 41 7.75 1.71 -5.36
C GLN A 41 6.86 0.50 -5.62
N GLU A 42 5.85 0.65 -6.48
CA GLU A 42 4.91 -0.41 -6.83
C GLU A 42 5.60 -1.55 -7.58
N VAL A 43 6.53 -1.23 -8.49
CA VAL A 43 7.24 -2.25 -9.31
C VAL A 43 7.98 -3.29 -8.44
N PRO A 44 8.83 -2.90 -7.47
CA PRO A 44 9.41 -3.85 -6.52
C PRO A 44 8.35 -4.60 -5.71
N GLY A 45 7.30 -3.91 -5.25
CA GLY A 45 6.20 -4.52 -4.52
C GLY A 45 5.59 -5.70 -5.28
N TYR A 46 5.20 -5.47 -6.53
CA TYR A 46 4.64 -6.51 -7.39
C TYR A 46 5.63 -7.63 -7.69
N PHE A 47 6.91 -7.32 -7.84
CA PHE A 47 7.94 -8.35 -8.03
C PHE A 47 7.98 -9.32 -6.84
N PHE A 48 8.02 -8.80 -5.61
CA PHE A 48 8.01 -9.64 -4.40
C PHE A 48 6.66 -10.30 -4.14
N PHE A 49 5.56 -9.69 -4.57
CA PHE A 49 4.23 -10.30 -4.55
C PHE A 49 4.19 -11.56 -5.42
N PHE A 50 4.51 -11.45 -6.71
CA PHE A 50 4.50 -12.59 -7.63
C PHE A 50 5.56 -13.63 -7.25
N GLY A 51 6.75 -13.19 -6.80
CA GLY A 51 7.78 -14.10 -6.31
C GLY A 51 7.34 -14.90 -5.08
N GLY A 52 6.74 -14.24 -4.08
CA GLY A 52 6.21 -14.89 -2.88
C GLY A 52 5.03 -15.81 -3.20
N TYR A 53 4.17 -15.42 -4.14
CA TYR A 53 3.06 -16.23 -4.63
C TYR A 53 3.54 -17.52 -5.30
N GLU A 54 4.48 -17.41 -6.24
CA GLU A 54 5.02 -18.55 -7.00
C GLU A 54 5.80 -19.50 -6.09
N LEU A 55 6.60 -18.94 -5.16
CA LEU A 55 7.33 -19.72 -4.17
C LEU A 55 6.34 -20.50 -3.27
N SER A 56 5.31 -19.83 -2.77
CA SER A 56 4.29 -20.46 -1.92
C SER A 56 3.53 -21.55 -2.68
N ARG A 57 3.13 -21.31 -3.93
CA ARG A 57 2.51 -22.35 -4.78
C ARG A 57 3.46 -23.52 -5.01
N SER A 58 4.75 -23.28 -5.24
CA SER A 58 5.74 -24.34 -5.40
C SER A 58 5.91 -25.18 -4.12
N PHE A 59 5.79 -24.57 -2.94
CA PHE A 59 5.80 -25.30 -1.66
C PHE A 59 4.52 -26.10 -1.43
N PHE A 60 3.35 -25.56 -1.77
CA PHE A 60 2.07 -26.29 -1.63
C PHE A 60 1.86 -27.36 -2.71
N ALA A 61 2.47 -27.19 -3.89
CA ALA A 61 2.45 -28.14 -4.99
C ALA A 61 3.53 -29.22 -4.87
N SER A 62 4.16 -29.42 -3.70
CA SER A 62 5.33 -30.30 -3.47
C SER A 62 5.05 -31.77 -3.88
N GLY A 63 5.14 -32.05 -5.19
CA GLY A 63 4.91 -33.34 -5.83
C GLY A 63 3.74 -33.42 -6.83
N GLY A 64 2.93 -32.37 -7.02
CA GLY A 64 1.73 -32.38 -7.88
C GLY A 64 1.67 -31.22 -8.90
N SER A 65 0.62 -31.19 -9.72
CA SER A 65 0.44 -30.12 -10.71
C SER A 65 0.01 -28.80 -10.05
N LYS A 66 0.63 -27.68 -10.43
CA LYS A 66 0.34 -26.34 -9.87
C LYS A 66 -1.13 -25.93 -10.08
N ASP A 67 -1.79 -26.51 -11.07
CA ASP A 67 -3.17 -26.23 -11.48
C ASP A 67 -4.23 -27.01 -10.71
N GLU A 68 -3.83 -28.01 -9.90
CA GLU A 68 -4.75 -28.78 -9.04
C GLU A 68 -4.81 -28.25 -7.60
N LEU A 69 -4.17 -27.10 -7.32
CA LEU A 69 -4.28 -26.49 -6.00
C LEU A 69 -5.73 -26.06 -5.74
N GLY A 70 -6.33 -26.66 -4.72
CA GLY A 70 -7.64 -26.28 -4.22
C GLY A 70 -7.70 -24.79 -3.79
N PRO A 71 -8.91 -24.27 -3.57
CA PRO A 71 -9.11 -22.86 -3.23
C PRO A 71 -8.38 -22.42 -1.95
N VAL A 72 -8.24 -23.31 -0.96
CA VAL A 72 -7.57 -23.02 0.32
C VAL A 72 -6.05 -22.77 0.17
N PRO A 73 -5.24 -23.66 -0.44
CA PRO A 73 -3.82 -23.38 -0.67
C PRO A 73 -3.60 -22.18 -1.61
N LEU A 74 -4.52 -21.93 -2.56
CA LEU A 74 -4.49 -20.70 -3.36
C LEU A 74 -4.67 -19.45 -2.49
N MET A 75 -5.65 -19.45 -1.57
CA MET A 75 -5.88 -18.34 -0.63
C MET A 75 -4.68 -18.12 0.30
N LEU A 76 -4.07 -19.20 0.82
CA LEU A 76 -2.89 -19.12 1.67
C LEU A 76 -1.67 -18.58 0.91
N SER A 77 -1.44 -19.05 -0.32
CA SER A 77 -0.36 -18.53 -1.19
C SER A 77 -0.55 -17.04 -1.52
N GLY A 78 -1.79 -16.60 -1.75
CA GLY A 78 -2.12 -15.18 -1.90
C GLY A 78 -1.90 -14.37 -0.62
N GLY A 79 -2.19 -14.94 0.54
CA GLY A 79 -1.89 -14.32 1.84
C GLY A 79 -0.39 -14.12 2.08
N ILE A 80 0.42 -15.14 1.80
CA ILE A 80 1.89 -15.07 1.92
C ILE A 80 2.47 -14.05 0.92
N ALA A 81 2.01 -14.08 -0.34
CA ALA A 81 2.37 -13.09 -1.34
C ALA A 81 2.06 -11.65 -0.88
N GLY A 82 0.88 -11.45 -0.29
CA GLY A 82 0.49 -10.16 0.29
C GLY A 82 1.41 -9.72 1.43
N ILE A 83 1.80 -10.63 2.33
CA ILE A 83 2.78 -10.33 3.40
C ILE A 83 4.13 -9.91 2.81
N CYS A 84 4.63 -10.62 1.80
CA CYS A 84 5.88 -10.28 1.11
C CYS A 84 5.83 -8.89 0.46
N LEU A 85 4.72 -8.55 -0.21
CA LEU A 85 4.50 -7.22 -0.78
C LEU A 85 4.52 -6.14 0.32
N TRP A 86 3.74 -6.33 1.38
CA TRP A 86 3.66 -5.35 2.46
C TRP A 86 5.00 -5.19 3.18
N LEU A 87 5.80 -6.25 3.37
CA LEU A 87 7.13 -6.14 3.99
C LEU A 87 8.08 -5.17 3.25
N VAL A 88 7.99 -5.14 1.92
CA VAL A 88 8.87 -4.30 1.07
C VAL A 88 8.30 -2.90 0.89
N VAL A 89 6.98 -2.78 0.71
CA VAL A 89 6.29 -1.51 0.42
C VAL A 89 6.08 -0.67 1.69
N TYR A 90 5.79 -1.32 2.82
CA TYR A 90 5.45 -0.65 4.09
C TYR A 90 6.49 0.36 4.61
N PRO A 91 7.82 0.08 4.63
CA PRO A 91 8.78 1.07 5.09
C PRO A 91 8.79 2.34 4.23
N VAL A 92 8.57 2.20 2.93
CA VAL A 92 8.50 3.34 1.99
C VAL A 92 7.21 4.14 2.22
N ASP A 93 6.08 3.47 2.46
CA ASP A 93 4.82 4.12 2.82
C ASP A 93 4.89 4.89 4.14
N CYS A 94 5.58 4.35 5.15
CA CYS A 94 5.81 5.03 6.41
C CYS A 94 6.61 6.33 6.20
N VAL A 95 7.66 6.31 5.38
CA VAL A 95 8.45 7.51 5.07
C VAL A 95 7.63 8.51 4.28
N LYS A 96 6.88 8.08 3.25
CA LYS A 96 5.99 8.95 2.46
C LYS A 96 4.93 9.63 3.33
N SER A 97 4.28 8.88 4.23
CA SER A 97 3.27 9.41 5.14
C SER A 97 3.87 10.50 6.04
N ARG A 98 5.10 10.31 6.54
CA ARG A 98 5.79 11.32 7.36
C ARG A 98 6.17 12.56 6.55
N ILE A 99 6.62 12.40 5.30
CA ILE A 99 6.90 13.53 4.40
C ILE A 99 5.61 14.31 4.12
N GLN A 100 4.49 13.63 3.88
CA GLN A 100 3.19 14.29 3.67
C GLN A 100 2.79 15.12 4.89
N VAL A 101 2.94 14.57 6.10
CA VAL A 101 2.69 15.31 7.35
C VAL A 101 3.64 16.50 7.49
N LEU A 102 4.95 16.32 7.28
CA LEU A 102 5.93 17.41 7.34
C LEU A 102 5.65 18.51 6.30
N SER A 103 5.20 18.12 5.11
CA SER A 103 4.79 19.04 4.04
C SER A 103 3.57 19.87 4.44
N MET A 104 2.63 19.32 5.23
CA MET A 104 1.51 20.10 5.78
C MET A 104 1.98 21.21 6.75
N PHE A 105 3.12 21.00 7.42
CA PHE A 105 3.76 22.00 8.27
C PHE A 105 4.76 22.90 7.52
N GLY A 106 4.75 22.88 6.19
CA GLY A 106 5.62 23.73 5.35
C GLY A 106 7.08 23.26 5.31
N LYS A 107 7.41 22.07 5.81
CA LYS A 107 8.74 21.47 5.70
C LYS A 107 8.81 20.54 4.50
N GLN A 108 9.54 20.95 3.46
CA GLN A 108 9.92 20.07 2.36
C GLN A 108 11.06 19.16 2.83
N ALA A 109 10.71 17.93 3.22
CA ALA A 109 11.68 16.93 3.67
C ALA A 109 11.91 15.90 2.56
N GLY A 110 13.16 15.76 2.12
CA GLY A 110 13.54 14.75 1.12
C GLY A 110 13.40 13.33 1.66
N PHE A 111 13.13 12.37 0.77
CA PHE A 111 12.92 10.95 1.13
C PHE A 111 14.06 10.37 1.98
N MET A 112 15.31 10.54 1.51
CA MET A 112 16.49 10.03 2.20
C MET A 112 16.70 10.69 3.57
N GLY A 113 16.46 12.01 3.67
CA GLY A 113 16.65 12.78 4.91
C GLY A 113 15.62 12.43 5.98
N THR A 114 14.37 12.21 5.57
CA THR A 114 13.32 11.72 6.47
C THR A 114 13.60 10.29 6.90
N LEU A 115 13.98 9.39 5.98
CA LEU A 115 14.35 8.01 6.31
C LEU A 115 15.49 7.97 7.34
N LEU A 116 16.58 8.70 7.09
CA LEU A 116 17.73 8.73 7.99
C LEU A 116 17.37 9.33 9.37
N SER A 117 16.54 10.38 9.39
CA SER A 117 16.06 10.98 10.64
C SER A 117 15.18 10.04 11.43
N VAL A 118 14.30 9.28 10.77
CA VAL A 118 13.44 8.29 11.45
C VAL A 118 14.29 7.17 12.04
N VAL A 119 15.23 6.61 11.26
CA VAL A 119 16.11 5.54 11.73
C VAL A 119 16.99 6.01 12.89
N LYS A 120 17.52 7.24 12.83
CA LYS A 120 18.39 7.79 13.87
C LYS A 120 17.64 8.15 15.17
N ASN A 121 16.42 8.68 15.07
CA ASN A 121 15.68 9.17 16.24
C ASN A 121 14.72 8.13 16.84
N GLU A 122 14.07 7.31 16.02
CA GLU A 122 13.03 6.36 16.44
C GLU A 122 13.46 4.88 16.25
N GLY A 123 14.54 4.63 15.51
CA GLY A 123 15.05 3.29 15.24
C GLY A 123 14.36 2.58 14.07
N ILE A 124 14.89 1.41 13.69
CA ILE A 124 14.38 0.61 12.57
C ILE A 124 12.98 0.05 12.87
N ALA A 125 12.70 -0.25 14.14
CA ALA A 125 11.38 -0.74 14.57
C ALA A 125 10.24 0.26 14.28
N ALA A 126 10.54 1.55 14.25
CA ALA A 126 9.57 2.60 13.91
C ALA A 126 9.09 2.52 12.46
N LEU A 127 9.90 1.98 11.54
CA LEU A 127 9.52 1.75 10.14
C LEU A 127 8.52 0.59 10.00
N CYS A 128 8.46 -0.32 10.97
CA CYS A 128 7.56 -1.47 10.97
C CYS A 128 6.42 -1.34 12.00
N SER A 129 6.33 -0.23 12.74
CA SER A 129 5.50 -0.12 13.95
C SER A 129 3.98 -0.17 13.71
N GLY A 130 3.52 -0.11 12.46
CA GLY A 130 2.10 -0.27 12.09
C GLY A 130 1.84 -1.46 11.16
N MET A 131 2.86 -2.28 10.86
CA MET A 131 2.71 -3.44 9.98
C MET A 131 1.69 -4.44 10.53
N LYS A 132 1.62 -4.61 11.86
CA LYS A 132 0.60 -5.45 12.51
C LYS A 132 -0.81 -4.93 12.26
N ALA A 133 -1.03 -3.61 12.36
CA ALA A 133 -2.33 -3.00 12.08
C ALA A 133 -2.72 -3.16 10.61
N THR A 134 -1.76 -3.01 9.69
CA THR A 134 -1.96 -3.24 8.25
C THR A 134 -2.34 -4.69 7.95
N LEU A 135 -1.66 -5.66 8.56
CA LEU A 135 -1.95 -7.08 8.39
C LEU A 135 -3.33 -7.46 8.96
N ILE A 136 -3.66 -6.96 10.16
CA ILE A 136 -4.98 -7.17 10.78
C ILE A 136 -6.09 -6.56 9.89
N ARG A 137 -5.86 -5.39 9.28
CA ARG A 137 -6.81 -4.76 8.34
C ARG A 137 -6.91 -5.51 7.02
N ALA A 138 -5.79 -6.04 6.51
CA ALA A 138 -5.75 -6.74 5.23
C ALA A 138 -6.57 -8.03 5.25
N PHE A 139 -6.66 -8.71 6.41
CA PHE A 139 -7.37 -9.98 6.51
C PHE A 139 -8.89 -9.86 6.28
N PRO A 140 -9.66 -8.95 6.94
CA PRO A 140 -11.06 -8.69 6.60
C PRO A 140 -11.25 -8.12 5.20
N ALA A 141 -10.34 -7.25 4.73
CA ALA A 141 -10.45 -6.66 3.40
C ALA A 141 -10.36 -7.73 2.30
N ASN A 142 -9.40 -8.64 2.41
CA ASN A 142 -9.25 -9.77 1.50
C ASN A 142 -10.41 -10.77 1.65
N GLY A 143 -10.89 -11.02 2.87
CA GLY A 143 -12.07 -11.85 3.12
C GLY A 143 -13.32 -11.33 2.42
N SER A 144 -13.62 -10.04 2.56
CA SER A 144 -14.74 -9.38 1.88
C SER A 144 -14.59 -9.39 0.36
N LEU A 145 -13.37 -9.19 -0.16
CA LEU A 145 -13.09 -9.26 -1.60
C LEU A 145 -13.40 -10.66 -2.16
N PHE A 146 -12.93 -11.72 -1.50
CA PHE A 146 -13.22 -13.09 -1.92
C PHE A 146 -14.71 -13.43 -1.81
N LEU A 147 -15.39 -12.96 -0.75
CA LEU A 147 -16.83 -13.15 -0.58
C LEU A 147 -17.63 -12.46 -1.70
N ALA A 148 -17.26 -11.22 -2.05
CA ALA A 148 -17.86 -10.49 -3.15
C ALA A 148 -17.58 -11.16 -4.51
N TYR A 149 -16.36 -11.65 -4.73
CA TYR A 149 -15.98 -12.38 -5.95
C TYR A 149 -16.77 -13.68 -6.10
N GLU A 150 -16.85 -14.49 -5.05
CA GLU A 150 -17.58 -15.76 -5.04
C GLU A 150 -19.08 -15.54 -5.29
N TYR A 151 -19.65 -14.53 -4.65
CA TYR A 151 -21.05 -14.14 -4.85
C TYR A 151 -21.30 -13.69 -6.30
N SER A 152 -20.44 -12.81 -6.82
CA SER A 152 -20.55 -12.31 -8.20
C SER A 152 -20.41 -13.44 -9.24
N ARG A 153 -19.45 -14.34 -9.04
CA ARG A 153 -19.23 -15.50 -9.92
C ARG A 153 -20.42 -16.44 -9.90
N LYS A 154 -21.01 -16.72 -8.74
CA LYS A 154 -22.21 -17.55 -8.61
C LYS A 154 -23.40 -16.94 -9.34
N MET A 155 -23.62 -15.63 -9.21
CA MET A 155 -24.69 -14.95 -9.95
C MET A 155 -24.46 -15.02 -11.46
N MET A 156 -23.24 -14.78 -11.93
CA MET A 156 -22.91 -14.82 -13.35
C MET A 156 -23.07 -16.21 -13.96
N MET A 157 -22.65 -17.27 -13.26
CA MET A 157 -22.86 -18.64 -13.73
C MET A 157 -24.32 -19.07 -13.67
N SER A 158 -25.09 -18.61 -12.66
CA SER A 158 -26.53 -18.91 -12.58
C SER A 158 -27.35 -18.29 -13.72
N GLN A 159 -26.86 -17.21 -14.34
CA GLN A 159 -27.47 -16.61 -15.53
C GLN A 159 -27.12 -17.36 -16.82
N PHE A 160 -26.06 -18.18 -16.80
CA PHE A 160 -25.63 -18.98 -17.95
C PHE A 160 -26.27 -20.38 -17.97
N GLU A 161 -26.73 -20.86 -16.80
CA GLU A 161 -27.44 -22.14 -16.64
C GLU A 161 -28.98 -22.00 -16.69
N ALA A 162 -29.52 -20.79 -16.89
CA ALA A 162 -30.95 -20.49 -17.05
C ALA A 162 -31.29 -20.14 -18.51
#